data_AF-A0A1V5A3T6-F1
#
_entry.id   AF-A0A1V5A3T6-F1
#
_cell.length_a   1.000
_cell.length_b   1.000
_cell.length_c   1.000
_cell.angle_alpha   90.00
_cell.angle_beta   90.00
_cell.angle_gamma   90.00
#
_symmetry.space_group_name_H-M   'P 1'
#
loop_
_entity.id
_entity.type
_entity.pdbx_description
1 polymer ?
#
loop_
_entity_poly.entity_id
_entity_poly.type
_entity_poly.pdbx_seq_one_letter_code
_entity_poly.pdbx_strand_id
1 'polypeptide(L)'
;MALTAPPRFCTACGAPLSPGARFCEQCGQQVEEVVPVPFPVHIPQIPAVIPFGTMKTGIFSFKDLVLVITADSLVAVVPVGTVAGELNRVQEEISATLEETGIAARDFWEVSAHISPGLPRAYLTPRKVPVTLLNEVRSIRTRLGLDQAPWLRYARMTPAEIMTESPDSRITARGEILYVRGEDQVADRYGEDLLVIRTRDREDRYRFSVGSYYPARSTLISMLEHWQLPALPGEQIQSIVPACFEPGPKDFDFQYVFNLLFTDRRLILATTSGTDEEVERQGTAYMEKVGQMATQQGMSPEAFGAASEWRDAPWQEFRQHSVHEILDSDGVNFFIPHSILKGVSYKPGRRPALTLSLPEHTLTLEADPLFSPGPLRAAQASLRGVLSITI
;
A
#
# COMPACT_ATOMS: atom_id res chain seq x y z
N MET A 1 -27.64 -5.94 23.95
CA MET A 1 -28.27 -6.91 23.02
C MET A 1 -27.23 -7.98 22.73
N ALA A 2 -27.49 -9.24 23.08
CA ALA A 2 -26.52 -10.33 22.91
C ALA A 2 -26.47 -10.78 21.44
N LEU A 3 -25.26 -10.85 20.88
CA LEU A 3 -25.00 -11.35 19.53
C LEU A 3 -25.21 -12.87 19.52
N THR A 4 -26.32 -13.33 18.95
CA THR A 4 -26.54 -14.76 18.68
C THR A 4 -25.68 -15.20 17.49
N ALA A 5 -24.75 -16.14 17.73
CA ALA A 5 -23.95 -16.77 16.68
C ALA A 5 -24.84 -17.44 15.62
N PRO A 6 -24.41 -17.52 14.35
CA PRO A 6 -25.21 -18.12 13.28
C PRO A 6 -25.51 -19.60 13.55
N PRO A 7 -26.70 -20.10 13.18
CA PRO A 7 -27.09 -21.49 13.43
C PRO A 7 -26.17 -22.45 12.68
N ARG A 8 -25.66 -23.46 13.40
CA ARG A 8 -24.82 -24.54 12.87
C ARG A 8 -25.67 -25.81 12.72
N PHE A 9 -25.32 -26.66 11.77
CA PHE A 9 -25.98 -27.95 11.54
C PHE A 9 -24.96 -29.10 11.61
N CYS A 10 -25.39 -30.26 12.08
CA CYS A 10 -24.58 -31.47 12.13
C CYS A 10 -24.28 -31.95 10.71
N THR A 11 -23.01 -32.17 10.38
CA THR A 11 -22.59 -32.65 9.05
C THR A 11 -22.91 -34.13 8.82
N ALA A 12 -23.20 -34.90 9.87
CA ALA A 12 -23.54 -36.32 9.76
C ALA A 12 -25.04 -36.57 9.55
N CYS A 13 -25.93 -35.80 10.20
CA CYS A 13 -27.38 -36.04 10.15
C CYS A 13 -28.23 -34.82 9.78
N GLY A 14 -27.64 -33.63 9.63
CA GLY A 14 -28.35 -32.40 9.26
C GLY A 14 -29.10 -31.70 10.40
N ALA A 15 -29.07 -32.23 11.62
CA ALA A 15 -29.78 -31.64 12.77
C ALA A 15 -29.19 -30.27 13.18
N PRO A 16 -30.00 -29.30 13.63
CA PRO A 16 -29.49 -28.05 14.17
C PRO A 16 -28.70 -28.29 15.46
N LEU A 17 -27.60 -27.55 15.64
CA LEU A 17 -26.72 -27.64 16.80
C LEU A 17 -26.91 -26.42 17.71
N SER A 18 -27.06 -26.69 19.01
CA SER A 18 -27.05 -25.65 20.04
C SER A 18 -25.72 -24.88 20.05
N PRO A 19 -25.70 -23.58 20.38
CA PRO A 19 -24.46 -22.82 20.49
C PRO A 19 -23.48 -23.47 21.47
N GLY A 20 -22.26 -23.79 21.01
CA GLY A 20 -21.23 -24.45 21.82
C GLY A 20 -21.39 -25.97 22.00
N ALA A 21 -22.31 -26.63 21.30
CA ALA A 21 -22.46 -28.08 21.37
C ALA A 21 -21.20 -28.81 20.89
N ARG A 22 -20.64 -29.69 21.75
CA ARG A 22 -19.49 -30.57 21.46
C ARG A 22 -19.87 -31.89 20.79
N PHE A 23 -21.14 -32.27 20.88
CA PHE A 23 -21.70 -33.47 20.28
C PHE A 23 -23.09 -33.16 19.72
N CYS A 24 -23.50 -33.84 18.66
CA CYS A 24 -24.85 -33.76 18.15
C CYS A 24 -25.79 -34.52 19.09
N GLU A 25 -26.79 -33.83 19.65
CA GLU A 25 -27.79 -34.45 20.54
C GLU A 25 -28.66 -35.51 19.82
N GLN A 26 -28.74 -35.46 18.49
CA GLN A 26 -29.59 -36.35 17.71
C GLN A 26 -28.87 -37.63 17.25
N CYS A 27 -27.59 -37.58 16.86
CA CYS A 27 -26.87 -38.76 16.36
C CYS A 27 -25.61 -39.13 17.16
N GLY A 28 -25.26 -38.35 18.19
CA GLY A 28 -24.10 -38.60 19.05
C GLY A 28 -22.73 -38.27 18.42
N GLN A 29 -22.69 -37.84 17.15
CA GLN A 29 -21.45 -37.50 16.47
C GLN A 29 -20.76 -36.30 17.15
N GLN A 30 -19.47 -36.42 17.41
CA GLN A 30 -18.66 -35.32 17.94
C GLN A 30 -18.61 -34.17 16.93
N VAL A 31 -18.89 -32.96 17.40
CA VAL A 31 -18.84 -31.74 16.61
C VAL A 31 -17.42 -31.21 16.74
N GLU A 32 -16.64 -31.29 15.67
CA GLU A 32 -15.33 -30.63 15.61
C GLU A 32 -15.53 -29.13 15.85
N GLU A 33 -14.87 -28.63 16.91
CA GLU A 33 -14.77 -27.23 17.19
C GLU A 33 -13.96 -26.63 16.03
N VAL A 34 -14.62 -25.83 15.20
CA VAL A 34 -13.91 -25.05 14.17
C VAL A 34 -13.18 -23.96 14.95
N VAL A 35 -11.97 -24.29 15.42
CA VAL A 35 -10.96 -23.29 15.73
C VAL A 35 -10.85 -22.45 14.46
N PRO A 36 -10.92 -21.10 14.52
CA PRO A 36 -10.64 -20.30 13.35
C PRO A 36 -9.23 -20.66 12.91
N VAL A 37 -9.12 -21.45 11.84
CA VAL A 37 -7.83 -21.69 11.22
C VAL A 37 -7.40 -20.30 10.75
N PRO A 38 -6.23 -19.79 11.15
CA PRO A 38 -5.71 -18.58 10.54
C PRO A 38 -5.66 -18.88 9.05
N PHE A 39 -6.51 -18.20 8.27
CA PHE A 39 -6.46 -18.34 6.82
C PHE A 39 -5.02 -18.00 6.43
N PRO A 40 -4.26 -18.92 5.84
CA PRO A 40 -3.02 -18.53 5.22
C PRO A 40 -3.40 -17.48 4.19
N VAL A 41 -2.90 -16.26 4.37
CA VAL A 41 -2.87 -15.24 3.32
C VAL A 41 -2.10 -15.90 2.18
N HIS A 42 -2.83 -16.52 1.26
CA HIS A 42 -2.28 -17.05 0.03
C HIS A 42 -1.89 -15.81 -0.77
N ILE A 43 -0.59 -15.56 -0.86
CA ILE A 43 -0.10 -14.91 -2.06
C ILE A 43 -0.57 -15.81 -3.20
N PRO A 44 -1.24 -15.27 -4.23
CA PRO A 44 -1.64 -16.11 -5.34
C PRO A 44 -0.36 -16.73 -5.90
N GLN A 45 -0.26 -18.07 -5.84
CA GLN A 45 0.72 -18.82 -6.64
C GLN A 45 0.53 -18.57 -8.14
N ILE A 46 -0.60 -17.95 -8.49
CA ILE A 46 -1.01 -17.52 -9.81
C ILE A 46 -0.46 -16.10 -10.03
N PRO A 47 0.27 -15.84 -11.13
CA PRO A 47 0.69 -14.50 -11.49
C PRO A 47 -0.49 -13.53 -11.56
N ALA A 48 -0.36 -12.35 -10.93
CA ALA A 48 -1.34 -11.29 -11.09
C ALA A 48 -1.11 -10.59 -12.43
N VAL A 49 -2.17 -10.37 -13.20
CA VAL A 49 -2.13 -9.68 -14.50
C VAL A 49 -2.98 -8.42 -14.40
N ILE A 50 -2.32 -7.27 -14.53
CA ILE A 50 -2.89 -5.97 -14.23
C ILE A 50 -2.80 -5.09 -15.47
N PRO A 51 -3.94 -4.82 -16.12
CA PRO A 51 -3.99 -4.08 -17.37
C PRO A 51 -3.94 -2.56 -17.16
N PHE A 52 -3.97 -1.82 -18.27
CA PHE A 52 -4.15 -0.36 -18.33
C PHE A 52 -3.01 0.43 -17.68
N GLY A 53 -1.79 -0.13 -17.74
CA GLY A 53 -0.59 0.60 -17.41
C GLY A 53 -0.07 1.36 -18.64
N THR A 54 0.71 2.41 -18.43
CA THR A 54 1.55 3.00 -19.47
C THR A 54 2.95 3.28 -18.92
N MET A 55 3.98 3.14 -19.75
CA MET A 55 5.34 3.55 -19.40
C MET A 55 5.89 4.58 -20.37
N LYS A 56 6.68 5.50 -19.82
CA LYS A 56 7.48 6.41 -20.61
C LYS A 56 8.65 5.67 -21.24
N THR A 57 8.76 5.72 -22.56
CA THR A 57 9.85 5.10 -23.36
C THR A 57 10.80 6.11 -23.98
N GLY A 58 10.52 7.40 -23.83
CA GLY A 58 11.29 8.51 -24.37
C GLY A 58 10.72 9.84 -23.90
N ILE A 59 11.25 10.97 -24.39
CA ILE A 59 10.85 12.30 -23.89
C ILE A 59 9.35 12.56 -24.11
N PHE A 60 8.82 12.12 -25.26
CA PHE A 60 7.41 12.30 -25.67
C PHE A 60 6.73 10.99 -26.08
N SER A 61 7.28 9.83 -25.73
CA SER A 61 6.73 8.53 -26.11
C SER A 61 6.31 7.72 -24.92
N PHE A 62 5.09 7.20 -24.98
CA PHE A 62 4.50 6.28 -24.02
C PHE A 62 4.10 4.99 -24.74
N LYS A 63 4.13 3.88 -24.02
CA LYS A 63 3.61 2.60 -24.49
C LYS A 63 2.63 2.06 -23.47
N ASP A 64 1.51 1.53 -23.96
CA ASP A 64 0.57 0.77 -23.16
C ASP A 64 1.26 -0.47 -22.58
N LEU A 65 0.80 -0.89 -21.41
CA LEU A 65 1.38 -1.96 -20.63
C LEU A 65 0.33 -2.83 -19.97
N VAL A 66 0.73 -4.08 -19.76
CA VAL A 66 0.14 -4.99 -18.79
C VAL A 66 1.23 -5.34 -17.79
N LEU A 67 1.00 -5.13 -16.49
CA LEU A 67 1.90 -5.66 -15.47
C LEU A 67 1.57 -7.11 -15.16
N VAL A 68 2.58 -7.95 -15.20
CA VAL A 68 2.51 -9.34 -14.75
C VAL A 68 3.40 -9.47 -13.52
N ILE A 69 2.80 -9.76 -12.38
CA ILE A 69 3.51 -9.88 -11.09
C ILE A 69 3.50 -11.35 -10.68
N THR A 70 4.68 -11.94 -10.59
CA THR A 70 4.90 -13.30 -10.09
C THR A 70 5.44 -13.25 -8.66
N ALA A 71 5.68 -14.41 -8.04
CA ALA A 71 6.29 -14.48 -6.72
C ALA A 71 7.75 -13.96 -6.68
N ASP A 72 8.43 -13.92 -7.83
CA ASP A 72 9.86 -13.67 -7.94
C ASP A 72 10.22 -12.54 -8.93
N SER A 73 9.28 -12.07 -9.75
CA SER A 73 9.53 -11.06 -10.78
C SER A 73 8.31 -10.19 -11.05
N LEU A 74 8.60 -9.00 -11.57
CA LEU A 74 7.65 -8.11 -12.22
C LEU A 74 7.99 -8.04 -13.70
N VAL A 75 6.99 -8.17 -14.56
CA VAL A 75 7.12 -7.93 -16.00
C VAL A 75 6.18 -6.81 -16.42
N ALA A 76 6.73 -5.69 -16.90
CA ALA A 76 5.96 -4.65 -17.57
C ALA A 76 5.88 -4.99 -19.06
N VAL A 77 4.79 -5.66 -19.44
CA VAL A 77 4.59 -6.21 -20.78
C VAL A 77 4.09 -5.12 -21.71
N VAL A 78 4.83 -4.85 -22.79
CA VAL A 78 4.35 -4.01 -23.90
C VAL A 78 3.54 -4.92 -24.84
N PRO A 79 2.21 -4.86 -24.82
CA PRO A 79 1.38 -5.78 -25.57
C PRO A 79 1.48 -5.52 -27.07
N VAL A 80 1.35 -6.58 -27.87
CA VAL A 80 1.37 -6.49 -29.34
C VAL A 80 0.08 -7.03 -29.95
N GLY A 81 -0.18 -6.66 -31.20
CA GLY A 81 -1.29 -7.19 -31.99
C GLY A 81 -2.66 -6.98 -31.34
N THR A 82 -3.45 -8.05 -31.24
CA THR A 82 -4.83 -8.00 -30.73
C THR A 82 -4.93 -7.58 -29.27
N VAL A 83 -3.89 -7.87 -28.45
CA VAL A 83 -3.91 -7.50 -27.02
C VAL A 83 -3.87 -5.99 -26.85
N ALA A 84 -3.05 -5.28 -27.63
CA ALA A 84 -2.95 -3.83 -27.58
C ALA A 84 -4.27 -3.14 -27.98
N GLY A 85 -4.92 -3.62 -29.05
CA GLY A 85 -6.21 -3.07 -29.49
C GLY A 85 -7.33 -3.26 -28.47
N GLU A 86 -7.41 -4.44 -27.85
CA GLU A 86 -8.44 -4.74 -26.85
C GLU A 86 -8.24 -3.98 -25.53
N LEU A 87 -7.00 -3.69 -25.12
CA LEU A 87 -6.74 -2.88 -23.93
C LEU A 87 -7.36 -1.48 -24.06
N ASN A 88 -7.12 -0.79 -25.17
CA ASN A 88 -7.62 0.57 -25.37
C ASN A 88 -9.14 0.61 -25.43
N ARG A 89 -9.76 -0.30 -26.19
CA ARG A 89 -11.23 -0.41 -26.26
C ARG A 89 -11.85 -0.62 -24.88
N VAL A 90 -11.35 -1.60 -24.12
CA VAL A 90 -11.91 -1.93 -22.80
C VAL A 90 -11.64 -0.82 -21.79
N GLN A 91 -10.48 -0.16 -21.84
CA GLN A 91 -10.16 0.96 -20.97
C GLN A 91 -11.19 2.09 -21.11
N GLU A 92 -11.50 2.50 -22.35
CA GLU A 92 -12.51 3.51 -22.63
C GLU A 92 -13.90 3.10 -22.12
N GLU A 93 -14.31 1.86 -22.36
CA GLU A 93 -15.61 1.34 -21.92
C GLU A 93 -15.73 1.24 -20.40
N ILE A 94 -14.69 0.82 -19.68
CA ILE A 94 -14.71 0.82 -18.20
C ILE A 94 -14.75 2.26 -17.70
N SER A 95 -13.92 3.16 -18.24
CA SER A 95 -13.89 4.56 -17.82
C SER A 95 -15.27 5.21 -17.91
N ALA A 96 -15.93 5.10 -19.08
CA ALA A 96 -17.28 5.61 -19.28
C ALA A 96 -18.29 4.96 -18.31
N THR A 97 -18.20 3.64 -18.11
CA THR A 97 -19.11 2.93 -17.20
C THR A 97 -18.96 3.39 -15.74
N LEU A 98 -17.73 3.57 -15.26
CA LEU A 98 -17.49 4.00 -13.88
C LEU A 98 -17.95 5.44 -13.66
N GLU A 99 -17.76 6.31 -14.65
CA GLU A 99 -18.29 7.68 -14.63
C GLU A 99 -19.83 7.69 -14.58
N GLU A 100 -20.48 6.90 -15.45
CA GLU A 100 -21.95 6.81 -15.52
C GLU A 100 -22.59 6.23 -14.24
N THR A 101 -21.95 5.24 -13.63
CA THR A 101 -22.47 4.55 -12.43
C THR A 101 -22.09 5.25 -11.12
N GLY A 102 -21.05 6.10 -11.14
CA GLY A 102 -20.47 6.70 -9.95
C GLY A 102 -19.71 5.70 -9.05
N ILE A 103 -19.43 4.50 -9.54
CA ILE A 103 -18.62 3.52 -8.80
C ILE A 103 -17.17 4.00 -8.75
N ALA A 104 -16.62 4.14 -7.55
CA ALA A 104 -15.20 4.45 -7.38
C ALA A 104 -14.32 3.32 -7.96
N ALA A 105 -13.29 3.68 -8.72
CA ALA A 105 -12.44 2.71 -9.40
C ALA A 105 -11.76 1.70 -8.44
N ARG A 106 -11.32 2.16 -7.27
CA ARG A 106 -10.75 1.30 -6.22
C ARG A 106 -11.75 0.25 -5.73
N ASP A 107 -13.03 0.62 -5.58
CA ASP A 107 -14.08 -0.29 -5.15
C ASP A 107 -14.45 -1.27 -6.27
N PHE A 108 -14.49 -0.83 -7.53
CA PHE A 108 -14.67 -1.73 -8.68
C PHE A 108 -13.65 -2.87 -8.70
N TRP A 109 -12.37 -2.56 -8.48
CA TRP A 109 -11.30 -3.57 -8.46
C TRP A 109 -11.36 -4.46 -7.22
N GLU A 110 -11.67 -3.92 -6.04
CA GLU A 110 -11.83 -4.73 -4.82
C GLU A 110 -12.98 -5.73 -4.96
N VAL A 111 -14.12 -5.29 -5.48
CA VAL A 111 -15.28 -6.15 -5.73
C VAL A 111 -14.97 -7.17 -6.84
N SER A 112 -14.25 -6.76 -7.89
CA SER A 112 -13.78 -7.66 -8.94
C SER A 112 -12.96 -8.82 -8.38
N ALA A 113 -12.03 -8.53 -7.46
CA ALA A 113 -11.21 -9.54 -6.78
C ALA A 113 -12.04 -10.47 -5.88
N HIS A 114 -13.15 -9.98 -5.32
CA HIS A 114 -14.07 -10.81 -4.53
C HIS A 114 -14.87 -11.80 -5.39
N ILE A 115 -15.16 -11.46 -6.65
CA ILE A 115 -16.02 -12.27 -7.53
C ILE A 115 -15.21 -13.23 -8.39
N SER A 116 -14.01 -12.84 -8.82
CA SER A 116 -13.20 -13.61 -9.78
C SER A 116 -11.92 -14.13 -9.11
N PRO A 117 -11.80 -15.46 -8.90
CA PRO A 117 -10.59 -16.06 -8.35
C PRO A 117 -9.36 -15.72 -9.19
N GLY A 118 -8.26 -15.35 -8.53
CA GLY A 118 -6.99 -15.04 -9.20
C GLY A 118 -6.83 -13.57 -9.60
N LEU A 119 -7.84 -12.72 -9.40
CA LEU A 119 -7.64 -11.29 -9.48
C LEU A 119 -7.03 -10.72 -8.18
N PRO A 120 -6.07 -9.79 -8.29
CA PRO A 120 -5.50 -9.11 -7.14
C PRO A 120 -6.49 -8.16 -6.48
N ARG A 121 -6.44 -8.07 -5.15
CA ARG A 121 -7.21 -7.11 -4.36
C ARG A 121 -6.70 -5.69 -4.53
N ALA A 122 -7.57 -4.71 -4.42
CA ALA A 122 -7.21 -3.29 -4.46
C ALA A 122 -6.77 -2.74 -3.09
N TYR A 123 -7.14 -3.44 -2.01
CA TYR A 123 -6.73 -3.13 -0.64
C TYR A 123 -5.86 -4.25 -0.07
N LEU A 124 -4.94 -3.90 0.83
CA LEU A 124 -4.21 -4.87 1.65
C LEU A 124 -5.12 -5.43 2.76
N THR A 125 -5.98 -4.57 3.29
CA THR A 125 -6.95 -4.89 4.33
C THR A 125 -8.25 -5.39 3.70
N PRO A 126 -8.76 -6.58 4.07
CA PRO A 126 -10.06 -7.06 3.58
C PRO A 126 -11.19 -6.09 3.96
N ARG A 127 -12.05 -5.74 3.00
CA ARG A 127 -13.21 -4.87 3.23
C ARG A 127 -14.52 -5.63 3.13
N LYS A 128 -15.56 -5.13 3.81
CA LYS A 128 -16.94 -5.60 3.62
C LYS A 128 -17.49 -4.99 2.34
N VAL A 129 -17.98 -5.82 1.43
CA VAL A 129 -18.55 -5.40 0.15
C VAL A 129 -20.08 -5.41 0.21
N PRO A 130 -20.77 -4.29 -0.09
CA PRO A 130 -22.23 -4.27 -0.20
C PRO A 130 -22.73 -5.18 -1.34
N VAL A 131 -23.83 -5.90 -1.10
CA VAL A 131 -24.41 -6.83 -2.10
C VAL A 131 -24.87 -6.12 -3.38
N THR A 132 -25.34 -4.87 -3.27
CA THR A 132 -25.73 -4.06 -4.44
C THR A 132 -24.54 -3.80 -5.35
N LEU A 133 -23.43 -3.32 -4.78
CA LEU A 133 -22.17 -3.08 -5.49
C LEU A 133 -21.61 -4.37 -6.10
N LEU A 134 -21.70 -5.49 -5.38
CA LEU A 134 -21.30 -6.82 -5.88
C LEU A 134 -22.02 -7.18 -7.18
N ASN A 135 -23.35 -6.99 -7.22
CA ASN A 135 -24.16 -7.35 -8.38
C ASN A 135 -23.90 -6.42 -9.57
N GLU A 136 -23.73 -5.12 -9.31
CA GLU A 136 -23.45 -4.13 -10.34
C GLU A 136 -22.09 -4.38 -11.00
N VAL A 137 -21.04 -4.56 -10.19
CA VAL A 137 -19.70 -4.90 -10.70
C VAL A 137 -19.72 -6.22 -11.47
N ARG A 138 -20.43 -7.26 -10.99
CA ARG A 138 -20.56 -8.53 -11.74
C ARG A 138 -21.15 -8.32 -13.13
N SER A 139 -22.19 -7.48 -13.24
CA SER A 139 -22.84 -7.15 -14.52
C SER A 139 -21.86 -6.45 -15.46
N ILE A 140 -21.16 -5.43 -14.96
CA ILE A 140 -20.14 -4.67 -15.73
C ILE A 140 -19.05 -5.61 -16.26
N ARG A 141 -18.46 -6.43 -15.38
CA ARG A 141 -17.40 -7.38 -15.76
C ARG A 141 -17.83 -8.35 -16.86
N THR A 142 -19.05 -8.87 -16.74
CA THR A 142 -19.63 -9.81 -17.72
C THR A 142 -19.83 -9.14 -19.06
N ARG A 143 -20.43 -7.93 -19.07
CA ARG A 143 -20.67 -7.14 -20.28
C ARG A 143 -19.38 -6.79 -21.03
N LEU A 144 -18.33 -6.45 -20.28
CA LEU A 144 -17.03 -6.05 -20.84
C LEU A 144 -16.08 -7.23 -21.12
N GLY A 145 -16.49 -8.47 -20.81
CA GLY A 145 -15.70 -9.66 -21.07
C GLY A 145 -14.39 -9.76 -20.28
N LEU A 146 -14.31 -9.12 -19.10
CA LEU A 146 -13.04 -8.97 -18.37
C LEU A 146 -12.42 -10.31 -17.92
N ASP A 147 -13.25 -11.32 -17.64
CA ASP A 147 -12.81 -12.66 -17.24
C ASP A 147 -12.25 -13.49 -18.41
N GLN A 148 -12.42 -13.03 -19.66
CA GLN A 148 -11.93 -13.68 -20.87
C GLN A 148 -11.00 -12.77 -21.69
N ALA A 149 -10.57 -11.66 -21.09
CA ALA A 149 -9.79 -10.66 -21.78
C ALA A 149 -8.44 -11.24 -22.27
N PRO A 150 -7.97 -10.85 -23.45
CA PRO A 150 -6.83 -11.51 -24.10
C PRO A 150 -5.51 -11.36 -23.33
N TRP A 151 -5.34 -10.30 -22.55
CA TRP A 151 -4.14 -10.09 -21.72
C TRP A 151 -4.01 -11.10 -20.58
N LEU A 152 -5.10 -11.74 -20.13
CA LEU A 152 -5.05 -12.74 -19.06
C LEU A 152 -4.17 -13.95 -19.42
N ARG A 153 -3.88 -14.15 -20.71
CA ARG A 153 -2.97 -15.19 -21.19
C ARG A 153 -1.55 -15.07 -20.61
N TYR A 154 -1.10 -13.85 -20.30
CA TYR A 154 0.24 -13.65 -19.75
C TYR A 154 0.44 -14.32 -18.39
N ALA A 155 -0.64 -14.60 -17.65
CA ALA A 155 -0.57 -15.36 -16.38
C ALA A 155 -0.06 -16.79 -16.57
N ARG A 156 -0.11 -17.32 -17.80
CA ARG A 156 0.29 -18.69 -18.15
C ARG A 156 1.63 -18.75 -18.88
N MET A 157 2.27 -17.61 -19.10
CA MET A 157 3.55 -17.50 -19.79
C MET A 157 4.67 -17.26 -18.78
N THR A 158 5.83 -17.83 -19.05
CA THR A 158 7.08 -17.50 -18.36
C THR A 158 7.56 -16.11 -18.79
N PRO A 159 8.36 -15.41 -17.97
CA PRO A 159 8.94 -14.13 -18.38
C PRO A 159 9.72 -14.22 -19.70
N ALA A 160 10.41 -15.32 -19.98
CA ALA A 160 11.15 -15.51 -21.24
C ALA A 160 10.22 -15.63 -22.46
N GLU A 161 9.09 -16.31 -22.34
CA GLU A 161 8.07 -16.40 -23.40
C GLU A 161 7.45 -15.02 -23.65
N ILE A 162 7.15 -14.27 -22.59
CA ILE A 162 6.64 -12.90 -22.70
C ILE A 162 7.64 -12.01 -23.45
N MET A 163 8.93 -12.08 -23.12
CA MET A 163 9.97 -11.31 -23.81
C MET A 163 10.17 -11.72 -25.27
N THR A 164 9.90 -12.97 -25.62
CA THR A 164 9.97 -13.44 -27.01
C THR A 164 8.83 -12.86 -27.83
N GLU A 165 7.62 -12.80 -27.26
CA GLU A 165 6.44 -12.23 -27.91
C GLU A 165 6.47 -10.69 -27.96
N SER A 166 6.88 -10.08 -26.85
CA SER A 166 6.87 -8.64 -26.60
C SER A 166 8.28 -8.17 -26.20
N PRO A 167 9.22 -8.08 -27.16
CA PRO A 167 10.63 -7.80 -26.90
C PRO A 167 10.90 -6.40 -26.31
N ASP A 168 9.95 -5.47 -26.44
CA ASP A 168 10.02 -4.14 -25.84
C ASP A 168 9.62 -4.10 -24.36
N SER A 169 9.24 -5.25 -23.79
CA SER A 169 8.84 -5.38 -22.38
C SER A 169 10.04 -5.26 -21.44
N ARG A 170 9.76 -5.11 -20.13
CA ARG A 170 10.79 -5.03 -19.10
C ARG A 170 10.55 -6.05 -18.00
N ILE A 171 11.61 -6.76 -17.60
CA ILE A 171 11.60 -7.65 -16.43
C ILE A 171 12.40 -6.98 -15.30
N THR A 172 11.86 -7.05 -14.09
CA THR A 172 12.53 -6.63 -12.86
C THR A 172 12.43 -7.76 -11.85
N ALA A 173 13.55 -8.22 -11.30
CA ALA A 173 13.54 -9.28 -10.30
C ALA A 173 13.08 -8.72 -8.93
N ARG A 174 12.34 -9.50 -8.15
CA ARG A 174 11.86 -9.08 -6.81
C ARG A 174 13.00 -8.59 -5.92
N GLY A 175 14.15 -9.26 -5.94
CA GLY A 175 15.32 -8.91 -5.12
C GLY A 175 16.03 -7.61 -5.52
N GLU A 176 15.66 -7.01 -6.66
CA GLU A 176 16.14 -5.71 -7.11
C GLU A 176 15.27 -4.56 -6.62
N ILE A 177 14.00 -4.83 -6.29
CA ILE A 177 13.03 -3.82 -5.88
C ILE A 177 13.30 -3.43 -4.42
N LEU A 178 13.57 -2.14 -4.20
CA LEU A 178 13.86 -1.57 -2.89
C LEU A 178 12.58 -1.11 -2.18
N TYR A 179 11.69 -0.45 -2.92
CA TYR A 179 10.37 -0.05 -2.45
C TYR A 179 9.45 0.25 -3.64
N VAL A 180 8.15 0.27 -3.35
CA VAL A 180 7.08 0.63 -4.28
C VAL A 180 6.21 1.69 -3.62
N ARG A 181 5.93 2.78 -4.33
CA ARG A 181 5.09 3.88 -3.83
C ARG A 181 4.16 4.45 -4.90
N GLY A 182 3.10 5.09 -4.45
CA GLY A 182 2.30 5.97 -5.30
C GLY A 182 2.89 7.35 -5.43
N GLU A 183 2.56 8.04 -6.52
CA GLU A 183 2.67 9.49 -6.63
C GLU A 183 1.48 10.03 -7.42
N ASP A 184 1.17 11.29 -7.16
CA ASP A 184 0.27 12.12 -7.96
C ASP A 184 1.15 12.93 -8.92
N GLN A 185 0.80 12.97 -10.20
CA GLN A 185 1.43 13.87 -11.16
C GLN A 185 0.39 14.85 -11.68
N VAL A 186 0.27 15.98 -10.99
CA VAL A 186 -0.53 17.11 -11.45
C VAL A 186 0.08 17.70 -12.72
N ALA A 187 -0.45 17.26 -13.87
CA ALA A 187 -0.86 18.08 -15.01
C ALA A 187 -1.32 17.12 -16.12
N ASP A 188 -2.58 16.69 -16.06
CA ASP A 188 -3.51 16.58 -17.21
C ASP A 188 -4.86 16.03 -16.70
N ARG A 189 -5.96 16.50 -17.28
CA ARG A 189 -7.36 16.44 -16.77
C ARG A 189 -8.00 15.05 -16.64
N TYR A 190 -7.23 13.97 -16.64
CA TYR A 190 -7.70 12.60 -16.43
C TYR A 190 -6.76 11.96 -15.41
N GLY A 191 -7.15 11.96 -14.12
CA GLY A 191 -6.30 11.52 -13.01
C GLY A 191 -5.81 10.08 -13.18
N GLU A 192 -4.62 9.93 -13.74
CA GLU A 192 -3.86 8.68 -13.77
C GLU A 192 -3.02 8.60 -12.50
N ASP A 193 -3.15 7.50 -11.76
CA ASP A 193 -2.31 7.26 -10.58
C ASP A 193 -0.91 6.80 -11.05
N LEU A 194 0.14 7.36 -10.45
CA LEU A 194 1.51 6.93 -10.75
C LEU A 194 1.96 5.87 -9.75
N LEU A 195 2.48 4.77 -10.27
CA LEU A 195 3.21 3.76 -9.52
C LEU A 195 4.71 3.94 -9.77
N VAL A 196 5.44 4.17 -8.70
CA VAL A 196 6.89 4.31 -8.70
C VAL A 196 7.52 3.07 -8.09
N ILE A 197 8.39 2.43 -8.87
CA ILE A 197 9.14 1.25 -8.46
C ILE A 197 10.61 1.61 -8.44
N ARG A 198 11.17 1.67 -7.24
CA ARG A 198 12.60 1.93 -7.07
C ARG A 198 13.35 0.61 -7.01
N THR A 199 14.36 0.49 -7.87
CA THR A 199 15.32 -0.60 -7.85
C THR A 199 16.69 -0.11 -7.37
N ARG A 200 17.71 -0.98 -7.39
CA ARG A 200 19.09 -0.61 -7.04
C ARG A 200 19.69 0.45 -7.98
N ASP A 201 19.42 0.32 -9.27
CA ASP A 201 20.06 1.10 -10.34
C ASP A 201 19.14 2.14 -10.98
N ARG A 202 17.81 2.02 -10.85
CA ARG A 202 16.84 2.89 -11.54
C ARG A 202 15.54 3.13 -10.79
N GLU A 203 14.83 4.17 -11.22
CA GLU A 203 13.41 4.40 -10.88
C GLU A 203 12.56 4.15 -12.11
N ASP A 204 11.62 3.22 -12.01
CA ASP A 204 10.60 3.00 -13.03
C ASP A 204 9.29 3.70 -12.59
N ARG A 205 8.68 4.43 -13.52
CA ARG A 205 7.44 5.19 -13.32
C ARG A 205 6.39 4.67 -14.29
N TYR A 206 5.33 4.06 -13.76
CA TYR A 206 4.23 3.48 -14.50
C TYR A 206 2.94 4.22 -14.18
N ARG A 207 2.25 4.73 -15.18
CA ARG A 207 0.93 5.35 -14.97
C ARG A 207 -0.12 4.28 -15.13
N PHE A 208 -1.19 4.38 -14.35
CA PHE A 208 -2.33 3.49 -14.45
C PHE A 208 -3.60 4.30 -14.55
N SER A 209 -4.48 3.86 -15.44
CA SER A 209 -5.80 4.45 -15.62
C SER A 209 -6.86 3.55 -15.02
N VAL A 210 -8.07 4.11 -14.85
CA VAL A 210 -9.25 3.34 -14.46
C VAL A 210 -9.06 2.54 -13.15
N GLY A 211 -8.23 3.07 -12.24
CA GLY A 211 -7.93 2.53 -10.92
C GLY A 211 -7.17 1.20 -10.87
N SER A 212 -6.60 0.71 -11.98
CA SER A 212 -5.77 -0.53 -11.94
C SER A 212 -4.46 -0.36 -11.15
N TYR A 213 -4.13 0.89 -10.81
CA TYR A 213 -3.11 1.26 -9.84
C TYR A 213 -3.26 0.55 -8.49
N TYR A 214 -4.47 0.55 -7.91
CA TYR A 214 -4.71 0.02 -6.58
C TYR A 214 -4.37 -1.48 -6.47
N PRO A 215 -4.86 -2.35 -7.36
CA PRO A 215 -4.42 -3.74 -7.36
C PRO A 215 -2.94 -3.91 -7.69
N ALA A 216 -2.34 -3.08 -8.55
CA ALA A 216 -0.90 -3.14 -8.83
C ALA A 216 -0.07 -2.91 -7.58
N ARG A 217 -0.36 -1.81 -6.88
CA ARG A 217 0.31 -1.45 -5.64
C ARG A 217 0.10 -2.50 -4.55
N SER A 218 -1.14 -2.93 -4.30
CA SER A 218 -1.45 -3.92 -3.27
C SER A 218 -0.70 -5.24 -3.51
N THR A 219 -0.67 -5.72 -4.77
CA THR A 219 0.04 -6.95 -5.13
C THR A 219 1.55 -6.80 -4.97
N LEU A 220 2.12 -5.67 -5.41
CA LEU A 220 3.56 -5.42 -5.28
C LEU A 220 4.00 -5.25 -3.84
N ILE A 221 3.22 -4.55 -3.01
CA ILE A 221 3.47 -4.46 -1.57
C ILE A 221 3.46 -5.87 -0.97
N SER A 222 2.43 -6.67 -1.27
CA SER A 222 2.35 -8.06 -0.80
C SER A 222 3.56 -8.90 -1.25
N MET A 223 4.05 -8.69 -2.49
CA MET A 223 5.25 -9.33 -3.01
C MET A 223 6.51 -8.96 -2.19
N LEU A 224 6.68 -7.69 -1.83
CA LEU A 224 7.83 -7.23 -1.03
C LEU A 224 7.79 -7.72 0.42
N GLU A 225 6.60 -7.99 0.96
CA GLU A 225 6.41 -8.39 2.35
C GLU A 225 6.79 -9.84 2.67
N HIS A 226 7.10 -10.70 1.70
CA HIS A 226 7.13 -12.16 1.90
C HIS A 226 8.09 -12.67 2.99
N TRP A 227 7.50 -12.83 4.18
CA TRP A 227 7.66 -13.94 5.11
C TRP A 227 6.27 -14.52 5.43
N GLN A 228 6.23 -15.84 5.60
CA GLN A 228 5.18 -16.55 6.32
C GLN A 228 4.84 -15.81 7.62
N LEU A 229 3.65 -15.22 7.69
CA LEU A 229 3.06 -14.81 8.96
C LEU A 229 1.59 -15.25 8.98
N PRO A 230 1.32 -16.54 9.23
CA PRO A 230 0.17 -16.83 10.05
C PRO A 230 0.45 -16.20 11.43
N ALA A 231 -0.18 -15.06 11.71
CA ALA A 231 -0.35 -14.52 13.06
C ALA A 231 0.92 -14.53 13.97
N LEU A 232 1.83 -13.56 13.80
CA LEU A 232 2.58 -13.06 14.97
C LEU A 232 1.84 -11.80 15.48
N PRO A 233 1.76 -11.58 16.81
CA PRO A 233 1.18 -10.37 17.37
C PRO A 233 1.79 -9.10 16.73
N GLY A 234 0.93 -8.10 16.54
CA GLY A 234 1.08 -6.99 15.59
C GLY A 234 2.42 -6.25 15.66
N GLU A 235 2.98 -5.99 14.47
CA GLU A 235 4.06 -5.03 14.24
C GLU A 235 3.78 -3.73 15.00
N GLN A 236 4.75 -3.28 15.80
CA GLN A 236 4.56 -2.16 16.71
C GLN A 236 5.37 -0.95 16.26
N ILE A 237 4.73 0.21 16.21
CA ILE A 237 5.41 1.48 16.00
C ILE A 237 6.26 1.79 17.23
N GLN A 238 7.57 1.82 17.07
CA GLN A 238 8.54 2.16 18.12
C GLN A 238 8.64 3.68 18.27
N SER A 239 8.67 4.41 17.17
CA SER A 239 8.75 5.87 17.16
C SER A 239 8.09 6.48 15.93
N ILE A 240 7.68 7.73 16.04
CA ILE A 240 7.10 8.52 14.95
C ILE A 240 7.90 9.82 14.85
N VAL A 241 8.55 10.04 13.72
CA VAL A 241 9.20 11.32 13.38
C VAL A 241 8.30 12.03 12.37
N PRO A 242 7.50 13.02 12.79
CA PRO A 242 6.56 13.70 11.90
C PRO A 242 7.26 14.75 11.02
N ALA A 243 6.51 15.32 10.08
CA ALA A 243 6.89 16.49 9.28
C ALA A 243 8.25 16.35 8.57
N CYS A 244 8.46 15.21 7.91
CA CYS A 244 9.62 14.96 7.07
C CYS A 244 9.21 15.11 5.60
N PHE A 245 9.86 15.98 4.85
CA PHE A 245 9.48 16.29 3.47
C PHE A 245 10.57 15.93 2.48
N GLU A 246 10.17 15.46 1.31
CA GLU A 246 11.11 15.24 0.21
C GLU A 246 11.61 16.59 -0.30
N PRO A 247 12.93 16.79 -0.45
CA PRO A 247 13.46 18.02 -1.02
C PRO A 247 12.97 18.12 -2.47
N GLY A 248 11.97 18.96 -2.70
CA GLY A 248 11.39 19.14 -4.03
C GLY A 248 12.38 19.82 -5.00
N PRO A 249 12.20 19.63 -6.32
CA PRO A 249 12.74 20.57 -7.30
C PRO A 249 12.30 21.99 -6.92
N LYS A 250 13.17 23.00 -7.10
CA LYS A 250 12.86 24.40 -6.77
C LYS A 250 11.60 24.96 -7.47
N ASP A 251 11.09 24.25 -8.47
CA ASP A 251 10.04 24.69 -9.40
C ASP A 251 8.75 23.85 -9.30
N PHE A 252 8.57 23.04 -8.26
CA PHE A 252 7.34 22.26 -8.02
C PHE A 252 6.55 22.79 -6.82
N ASP A 253 5.25 22.98 -7.01
CA ASP A 253 4.33 23.59 -6.05
C ASP A 253 3.81 22.62 -4.98
N PHE A 254 4.18 21.34 -5.01
CA PHE A 254 3.78 20.37 -3.98
C PHE A 254 4.94 19.47 -3.54
N GLN A 255 4.97 19.17 -2.25
CA GLN A 255 5.91 18.25 -1.61
C GLN A 255 5.14 17.34 -0.67
N TYR A 256 5.40 16.04 -0.72
CA TYR A 256 4.83 15.11 0.24
C TYR A 256 5.43 15.35 1.63
N VAL A 257 4.54 15.49 2.60
CA VAL A 257 4.90 15.57 4.02
C VAL A 257 4.63 14.20 4.64
N PHE A 258 5.71 13.50 4.96
CA PHE A 258 5.67 12.18 5.56
C PHE A 258 5.86 12.23 7.07
N ASN A 259 5.12 11.37 7.75
CA ASN A 259 5.43 10.87 9.07
C ASN A 259 6.25 9.59 8.91
N LEU A 260 7.45 9.57 9.48
CA LEU A 260 8.32 8.41 9.49
C LEU A 260 7.98 7.52 10.69
N LEU A 261 7.29 6.42 10.42
CA LEU A 261 6.91 5.45 11.44
C LEU A 261 7.98 4.35 11.47
N PHE A 262 8.80 4.36 12.51
CA PHE A 262 9.78 3.32 12.77
C PHE A 262 9.08 2.17 13.49
N THR A 263 8.89 1.04 12.82
CA THR A 263 8.38 -0.19 13.45
C THR A 263 9.52 -1.10 13.88
N ASP A 264 9.22 -2.25 14.48
CA ASP A 264 10.22 -3.29 14.76
C ASP A 264 10.76 -3.97 13.47
N ARG A 265 10.19 -3.71 12.29
CA ARG A 265 10.47 -4.45 11.05
C ARG A 265 10.84 -3.59 9.85
N ARG A 266 10.29 -2.38 9.78
CA ARG A 266 10.42 -1.51 8.62
C ARG A 266 10.27 -0.04 9.02
N LEU A 267 10.74 0.81 8.12
CA LEU A 267 10.39 2.22 8.12
C LEU A 267 9.18 2.41 7.21
N ILE A 268 8.09 2.98 7.74
CA ILE A 268 6.92 3.37 6.95
C ILE A 268 6.98 4.89 6.75
N LEU A 269 6.77 5.34 5.52
CA LEU A 269 6.56 6.73 5.17
C LEU A 269 5.07 6.92 4.91
N ALA A 270 4.40 7.61 5.83
CA ALA A 270 2.95 7.75 5.83
C ALA A 270 2.52 9.23 5.83
N THR A 271 1.63 9.60 4.93
CA THR A 271 0.89 10.86 4.98
C THR A 271 -0.15 10.79 6.10
N THR A 272 -0.47 11.95 6.69
CA THR A 272 -1.58 12.04 7.65
C THR A 272 -2.89 11.85 6.89
N SER A 273 -3.79 11.03 7.42
CA SER A 273 -5.07 10.78 6.76
C SER A 273 -6.01 11.97 6.93
N GLY A 274 -6.81 12.27 5.91
CA GLY A 274 -7.77 13.37 5.91
C GLY A 274 -7.64 14.23 4.66
N THR A 275 -8.47 15.27 4.55
CA THR A 275 -8.28 16.27 3.50
C THR A 275 -7.10 17.19 3.85
N ASP A 276 -6.48 17.80 2.83
CA ASP A 276 -5.38 18.75 3.04
C ASP A 276 -5.76 19.87 4.04
N GLU A 277 -6.99 20.39 3.93
CA GLU A 277 -7.52 21.42 4.83
C GLU A 277 -7.67 20.92 6.28
N GLU A 278 -8.14 19.67 6.47
CA GLU A 278 -8.26 19.07 7.80
C GLU A 278 -6.90 18.87 8.45
N VAL A 279 -5.94 18.34 7.69
CA VAL A 279 -4.57 18.07 8.15
C VAL A 279 -3.86 19.37 8.51
N GLU A 280 -3.93 20.39 7.64
CA GLU A 280 -3.33 21.71 7.88
C GLU A 280 -3.90 22.40 9.12
N ARG A 281 -5.22 22.39 9.27
CA ARG A 281 -5.91 22.99 10.42
C ARG A 281 -5.53 22.31 11.73
N GLN A 282 -5.49 20.97 11.76
CA GLN A 282 -5.09 20.23 12.96
C GLN A 282 -3.62 20.48 13.31
N GLY A 283 -2.74 20.48 12.31
CA GLY A 283 -1.32 20.77 12.48
C GLY A 283 -1.10 22.16 13.08
N THR A 284 -1.73 23.19 12.49
CA THR A 284 -1.62 24.58 12.94
C THR A 284 -2.07 24.75 14.40
N ALA A 285 -3.25 24.22 14.74
CA ALA A 285 -3.78 24.28 16.09
C ALA A 285 -2.87 23.58 17.11
N TYR A 286 -2.27 22.45 16.74
CA TYR A 286 -1.34 21.75 17.62
C TYR A 286 -0.04 22.54 17.81
N MET A 287 0.50 23.14 16.75
CA MET A 287 1.72 23.95 16.81
C MET A 287 1.56 25.19 17.70
N GLU A 288 0.40 25.87 17.65
CA GLU A 288 0.10 26.98 18.56
C GLU A 288 0.09 26.54 20.02
N LYS A 289 -0.52 25.39 20.32
CA LYS A 289 -0.53 24.79 21.66
C LYS A 289 0.89 24.51 22.16
N VAL A 290 1.75 23.94 21.32
CA VAL A 290 3.16 23.66 21.65
C VAL A 290 3.92 24.94 21.96
N GLY A 291 3.74 26.00 21.16
CA GLY A 291 4.36 27.31 21.42
C GLY A 291 3.95 27.92 22.76
N GLN A 292 2.68 27.80 23.14
CA GLN A 292 2.19 28.23 24.45
C GLN A 292 2.83 27.44 25.60
N MET A 293 2.94 26.11 25.46
CA MET A 293 3.57 25.24 26.46
C MET A 293 5.08 25.55 26.62
N ALA A 294 5.80 25.75 25.52
CA ALA A 294 7.21 26.12 25.55
C ALA A 294 7.43 27.45 26.28
N THR A 295 6.57 28.45 26.00
CA THR A 295 6.60 29.76 26.66
C THR A 295 6.36 29.64 28.17
N GLN A 296 5.38 28.82 28.58
CA GLN A 296 5.08 28.58 30.00
C GLN A 296 6.26 27.92 30.75
N GLN A 297 7.09 27.14 30.05
CA GLN A 297 8.27 26.50 30.64
C GLN A 297 9.56 27.32 30.49
N GLY A 298 9.49 28.51 29.89
CA GLY A 298 10.66 29.36 29.66
C GLY A 298 11.69 28.74 28.71
N MET A 299 11.25 27.84 27.82
CA MET A 299 12.09 27.15 26.85
C MET A 299 11.85 27.71 25.44
N SER A 300 12.84 27.58 24.55
CA SER A 300 12.54 27.73 23.12
C SER A 300 11.65 26.57 22.65
N PRO A 301 10.85 26.75 21.59
CA PRO A 301 10.04 25.67 21.02
C PRO A 301 10.87 24.43 20.70
N GLU A 302 12.05 24.59 20.11
CA GLU A 302 12.94 23.48 19.73
C GLU A 302 13.48 22.74 20.95
N ALA A 303 13.87 23.46 22.00
CA ALA A 303 14.33 22.85 23.24
C ALA A 303 13.21 22.09 23.96
N PHE A 304 12.00 22.67 23.97
CA PHE A 304 10.80 22.02 24.51
C PHE A 304 10.46 20.76 23.72
N GLY A 305 10.48 20.84 22.38
CA GLY A 305 10.18 19.74 21.49
C GLY A 305 11.17 18.58 21.59
N ALA A 306 12.47 18.89 21.72
CA ALA A 306 13.52 17.89 21.87
C ALA A 306 13.42 17.08 23.19
N ALA A 307 12.75 17.61 24.21
CA ALA A 307 12.51 16.97 25.49
C ALA A 307 11.10 16.34 25.61
N SER A 308 10.21 16.61 24.65
CA SER A 308 8.81 16.18 24.69
C SER A 308 8.63 14.73 24.23
N GLU A 309 7.66 14.04 24.85
CA GLU A 309 7.27 12.67 24.47
C GLU A 309 6.13 12.62 23.44
N TRP A 310 5.52 13.77 23.13
CA TRP A 310 4.50 13.93 22.08
C TRP A 310 3.29 12.98 22.18
N ARG A 311 2.91 12.56 23.39
CA ARG A 311 1.85 11.57 23.62
C ARG A 311 0.46 11.99 23.15
N ASP A 312 0.21 13.30 23.09
CA ASP A 312 -1.07 13.89 22.70
C ASP A 312 -1.06 14.46 21.28
N ALA A 313 0.01 14.22 20.52
CA ALA A 313 0.14 14.74 19.17
C ALA A 313 -0.82 14.05 18.18
N PRO A 314 -1.33 14.76 17.15
CA PRO A 314 -2.27 14.20 16.19
C PRO A 314 -1.77 12.91 15.52
N TRP A 315 -0.50 12.88 15.12
CA TRP A 315 0.13 11.71 14.48
C TRP A 315 0.24 10.47 15.40
N GLN A 316 -0.08 10.57 16.70
CA GLN A 316 -0.16 9.37 17.53
C GLN A 316 -1.34 8.47 17.13
N GLU A 317 -2.29 8.95 16.33
CA GLU A 317 -3.38 8.15 15.77
C GLU A 317 -2.88 6.93 14.98
N PHE A 318 -1.70 7.00 14.33
CA PHE A 318 -1.12 5.85 13.62
C PHE A 318 -0.96 4.62 14.51
N ARG A 319 -0.80 4.78 15.82
CA ARG A 319 -0.70 3.67 16.78
C ARG A 319 -2.02 2.91 16.97
N GLN A 320 -3.13 3.46 16.50
CA GLN A 320 -4.45 2.85 16.59
C GLN A 320 -4.80 2.03 15.33
N HIS A 321 -3.94 2.07 14.31
CA HIS A 321 -4.14 1.39 13.04
C HIS A 321 -3.10 0.29 12.83
N SER A 322 -3.50 -0.76 12.12
CA SER A 322 -2.58 -1.76 11.61
C SER A 322 -1.72 -1.18 10.48
N VAL A 323 -0.55 -1.77 10.22
CA VAL A 323 0.33 -1.35 9.11
C VAL A 323 -0.39 -1.40 7.77
N HIS A 324 -1.25 -2.39 7.53
CA HIS A 324 -2.02 -2.47 6.28
C HIS A 324 -3.04 -1.35 6.15
N GLU A 325 -3.71 -0.97 7.24
CA GLU A 325 -4.63 0.18 7.24
C GLU A 325 -3.89 1.49 6.97
N ILE A 326 -2.69 1.68 7.54
CA ILE A 326 -1.83 2.85 7.26
C ILE A 326 -1.40 2.88 5.79
N LEU A 327 -1.02 1.73 5.22
CA LEU A 327 -0.65 1.66 3.80
C LEU A 327 -1.87 1.80 2.87
N ASP A 328 -3.07 1.44 3.32
CA ASP A 328 -4.30 1.60 2.54
C ASP A 328 -4.89 3.01 2.61
N SER A 329 -4.53 3.80 3.63
CA SER A 329 -5.10 5.14 3.89
C SER A 329 -4.77 6.15 2.80
N ASP A 330 -3.61 6.00 2.16
CA ASP A 330 -3.17 6.82 1.04
C ASP A 330 -2.34 5.99 0.05
N GLY A 331 -2.53 6.24 -1.25
CA GLY A 331 -1.77 5.57 -2.31
C GLY A 331 -0.28 5.90 -2.28
N VAL A 332 0.10 7.07 -1.76
CA VAL A 332 1.50 7.52 -1.70
C VAL A 332 2.28 6.80 -0.60
N ASN A 333 1.59 6.30 0.43
CA ASN A 333 2.24 5.63 1.56
C ASN A 333 3.09 4.45 1.10
N PHE A 334 4.24 4.25 1.72
CA PHE A 334 5.11 3.12 1.38
C PHE A 334 5.99 2.73 2.55
N PHE A 335 6.72 1.63 2.41
CA PHE A 335 7.66 1.19 3.42
C PHE A 335 8.98 0.74 2.81
N ILE A 336 10.00 0.74 3.66
CA ILE A 336 11.33 0.22 3.37
C ILE A 336 11.66 -0.80 4.47
N PRO A 337 11.82 -2.09 4.13
CA PRO A 337 12.23 -3.11 5.08
C PRO A 337 13.58 -2.78 5.73
N HIS A 338 13.75 -3.10 7.02
CA HIS A 338 15.06 -2.95 7.69
C HIS A 338 16.16 -3.82 7.08
N SER A 339 15.82 -4.93 6.41
CA SER A 339 16.79 -5.74 5.66
C SER A 339 17.43 -4.99 4.48
N ILE A 340 16.70 -4.01 3.93
CA ILE A 340 17.12 -3.17 2.82
C ILE A 340 17.72 -1.85 3.33
N LEU A 341 17.10 -1.22 4.34
CA LEU A 341 17.55 0.03 4.94
C LEU A 341 18.84 -0.16 5.75
N LYS A 342 19.97 0.26 5.19
CA LYS A 342 21.31 0.09 5.78
C LYS A 342 21.55 1.01 6.98
N GLY A 343 20.85 2.12 7.05
CA GLY A 343 20.90 3.03 8.18
C GLY A 343 20.14 4.32 7.94
N VAL A 344 20.00 5.11 9.01
CA VAL A 344 19.44 6.45 8.98
C VAL A 344 20.45 7.39 9.64
N SER A 345 20.81 8.48 8.98
CA SER A 345 21.61 9.54 9.61
C SER A 345 20.86 10.85 9.65
N TYR A 346 20.91 11.53 10.79
CA TYR A 346 20.41 12.88 10.96
C TYR A 346 21.57 13.87 10.96
N LYS A 347 21.35 15.00 10.30
CA LYS A 347 22.27 16.13 10.28
C LYS A 347 21.53 17.35 10.81
N PRO A 348 21.93 17.89 11.98
CA PRO A 348 21.34 19.11 12.49
C PRO A 348 21.76 20.33 11.64
N GLY A 349 21.00 21.41 11.74
CA GLY A 349 21.32 22.67 11.08
C GLY A 349 20.07 23.54 10.90
N ARG A 350 20.20 24.61 10.11
CA ARG A 350 19.07 25.50 9.76
C ARG A 350 17.98 24.77 8.95
N ARG A 351 18.37 23.75 8.20
CA ARG A 351 17.51 22.80 7.49
C ARG A 351 17.97 21.40 7.87
N PRO A 352 17.45 20.83 8.95
CA PRO A 352 17.85 19.51 9.38
C PRO A 352 17.55 18.48 8.28
N ALA A 353 18.43 17.50 8.11
CA ALA A 353 18.28 16.49 7.07
C ALA A 353 18.34 15.09 7.66
N LEU A 354 17.45 14.22 7.20
CA LEU A 354 17.45 12.78 7.42
C LEU A 354 17.87 12.07 6.14
N THR A 355 18.91 11.25 6.21
CA THR A 355 19.38 10.45 5.08
C THR A 355 19.11 8.98 5.37
N LEU A 356 18.29 8.35 4.53
CA LEU A 356 18.01 6.92 4.52
C LEU A 356 19.01 6.24 3.56
N SER A 357 19.90 5.41 4.10
CA SER A 357 20.90 4.70 3.31
C SER A 357 20.34 3.37 2.78
N LEU A 358 20.32 3.20 1.46
CA LEU A 358 19.96 1.98 0.75
C LEU A 358 21.24 1.35 0.12
N PRO A 359 21.21 0.13 -0.44
CA PRO A 359 22.42 -0.54 -0.93
C PRO A 359 23.25 0.26 -1.94
N GLU A 360 22.61 0.96 -2.88
CA GLU A 360 23.27 1.70 -3.97
C GLU A 360 22.79 3.15 -4.10
N HIS A 361 21.94 3.60 -3.17
CA HIS A 361 21.34 4.93 -3.22
C HIS A 361 21.04 5.47 -1.82
N THR A 362 20.76 6.77 -1.73
CA THR A 362 20.32 7.41 -0.49
C THR A 362 19.10 8.25 -0.76
N LEU A 363 18.07 8.13 0.08
CA LEU A 363 16.95 9.08 0.09
C LEU A 363 17.24 10.13 1.16
N THR A 364 17.07 11.41 0.82
CA THR A 364 17.21 12.49 1.79
C THR A 364 15.87 13.16 1.98
N LEU A 365 15.50 13.39 3.23
CA LEU A 365 14.32 14.13 3.65
C LEU A 365 14.80 15.34 4.45
N GLU A 366 14.17 16.48 4.27
CA GLU A 366 14.31 17.58 5.23
C GLU A 366 13.38 17.29 6.41
N ALA A 367 13.87 17.53 7.62
CA ALA A 367 13.18 17.20 8.86
C ALA A 367 12.86 18.48 9.63
N ASP A 368 11.69 18.52 10.25
CA ASP A 368 11.31 19.64 11.08
C ASP A 368 12.18 19.70 12.37
N PRO A 369 12.85 20.82 12.65
CA PRO A 369 13.73 20.99 13.82
C PRO A 369 13.00 21.00 15.16
N LEU A 370 11.67 21.21 15.18
CA LEU A 370 10.89 21.13 16.41
C LEU A 370 10.79 19.69 16.91
N PHE A 371 10.57 18.76 15.98
CA PHE A 371 10.37 17.36 16.30
C PHE A 371 11.69 16.61 16.29
N SER A 372 12.60 16.90 15.35
CA SER A 372 13.91 16.25 15.30
C SER A 372 14.93 16.97 16.20
N PRO A 373 15.74 16.25 17.01
CA PRO A 373 15.99 14.80 16.95
C PRO A 373 15.34 13.97 18.08
N GLY A 374 14.37 14.49 18.83
CA GLY A 374 13.79 13.83 20.01
C GLY A 374 13.25 12.40 19.73
N PRO A 375 12.21 12.24 18.89
CA PRO A 375 11.68 10.93 18.50
C PRO A 375 12.71 10.06 17.75
N LEU A 376 13.70 10.66 17.08
CA LEU A 376 14.78 9.91 16.44
C LEU A 376 15.70 9.24 17.48
N ARG A 377 16.00 9.90 18.60
CA ARG A 377 16.70 9.29 19.74
C ARG A 377 15.89 8.12 20.33
N ALA A 378 14.57 8.26 20.43
CA ALA A 378 13.69 7.17 20.87
C ALA A 378 13.73 5.98 19.90
N ALA A 379 13.73 6.24 18.59
CA ALA A 379 13.91 5.20 17.57
C ALA A 379 15.27 4.52 17.68
N GLN A 380 16.35 5.29 17.82
CA GLN A 380 17.73 4.78 17.97
C GLN A 380 17.87 3.86 19.21
N ALA A 381 17.24 4.24 20.33
CA ALA A 381 17.26 3.43 21.54
C ALA A 381 16.48 2.12 21.36
N SER A 382 15.27 2.19 20.79
CA SER A 382 14.35 1.04 20.65
C SER A 382 14.78 0.04 19.57
N LEU A 383 15.42 0.53 18.50
CA LEU A 383 15.86 -0.29 17.36
C LEU A 383 17.35 -0.66 17.41
N ARG A 384 17.99 -0.54 18.58
CA ARG A 384 19.40 -0.90 18.75
C ARG A 384 19.64 -2.35 18.34
N GLY A 385 20.55 -2.56 17.40
CA GLY A 385 20.87 -3.89 16.85
C GLY A 385 19.97 -4.35 15.71
N VAL A 386 18.88 -3.61 15.43
CA VAL A 386 18.00 -3.85 14.26
C VAL A 386 18.32 -2.88 13.13
N LEU A 387 18.43 -1.58 13.46
CA LEU A 387 18.70 -0.52 12.49
C LEU A 387 19.74 0.46 13.06
N SER A 388 20.75 0.79 12.27
CA SER A 388 21.72 1.82 12.65
C SER A 388 21.13 3.21 12.44
N ILE A 389 20.95 3.96 13.52
CA ILE A 389 20.50 5.35 13.48
C ILE A 389 21.61 6.23 14.07
N THR A 390 22.07 7.24 13.34
CA THR A 390 23.11 8.19 13.73
C THR A 390 22.51 9.58 13.83
N ILE A 391 22.79 10.32 14.90
CA ILE A 391 22.16 11.62 15.22
C ILE A 391 23.20 12.70 15.39
#